data_AF-A0A847WQ78-F1
#
_entry.id   AF-A0A847WQ78-F1
#
_cell.length_a   1.000
_cell.length_b   1.000
_cell.length_c   1.000
_cell.angle_alpha   90.00
_cell.angle_beta   90.00
_cell.angle_gamma   90.00
#
_symmetry.space_group_name_H-M   'P 1'
#
loop_
_entity.id
_entity.type
_entity.pdbx_description
1 polymer ?
#
loop_
_entity_poly.entity_id
_entity_poly.type
_entity_poly.pdbx_seq_one_letter_code
_entity_poly.pdbx_strand_id
1 'polypeptide(L)'
;MKKFSLLILLMCLTIGVLSGCMSDQTIKSGEEDNNLEEVEQNHEELSKLAAENEELQRQIESYEMEAENLQQYIISYQSQIDEMFNLLNEDQKLALAQAYWQYELTVNETNIPDDGVIEIENQEVVISLSQHQSEDTYLPYELIELGRLSGEYFHEHIIQVKPEQDEETWRDGTIVTAYELIFTDLASGSEVEITITDELKERLGLQTDLLIIRIK
;
A
#
# COMPACT_ATOMS: atom_id res chain seq x y z
N MET A 1 69.57 5.34 -21.04
CA MET A 1 69.96 4.70 -19.75
C MET A 1 69.72 5.64 -18.57
N LYS A 2 68.46 6.07 -18.33
CA LYS A 2 68.10 7.00 -17.23
C LYS A 2 66.92 6.52 -16.38
N LYS A 3 66.37 5.33 -16.67
CA LYS A 3 65.23 4.75 -15.93
C LYS A 3 65.63 3.61 -14.98
N PHE A 4 66.87 3.11 -15.06
CA PHE A 4 67.40 2.07 -14.17
C PHE A 4 68.04 2.64 -12.89
N SER A 5 68.36 3.93 -12.88
CA SER A 5 68.96 4.63 -11.73
C SER A 5 67.94 5.04 -10.66
N LEU A 6 66.64 5.07 -10.99
CA LEU A 6 65.58 5.48 -10.07
C LEU A 6 65.06 4.29 -9.21
N LEU A 7 65.15 3.07 -9.75
CA LEU A 7 64.72 1.84 -9.07
C LEU A 7 65.70 1.39 -7.97
N ILE A 8 66.99 1.71 -8.11
CA ILE A 8 68.02 1.39 -7.10
C ILE A 8 67.98 2.38 -5.92
N LEU A 9 67.51 3.62 -6.13
CA LEU A 9 67.36 4.61 -5.06
C LEU A 9 66.17 4.30 -4.14
N LEU A 10 65.10 3.69 -4.65
CA LEU A 10 63.90 3.34 -3.86
C LEU A 10 64.09 2.03 -3.07
N MET A 11 64.99 1.15 -3.51
CA MET A 11 65.27 -0.14 -2.86
C MET A 11 66.25 -0.03 -1.67
N CYS A 12 66.99 1.07 -1.55
CA CYS A 12 67.89 1.32 -0.41
C CYS A 12 67.21 2.01 0.79
N LEU A 13 65.94 2.43 0.67
CA LEU A 13 65.22 3.16 1.72
C LEU A 13 64.49 2.24 2.72
N THR A 14 64.48 0.92 2.50
CA THR A 14 63.80 -0.05 3.38
C THR A 14 64.74 -0.85 4.29
N ILE A 15 66.06 -0.60 4.26
CA ILE A 15 67.05 -1.34 5.07
C ILE A 15 67.50 -0.53 6.33
N GLY A 16 66.94 0.67 6.53
CA GLY A 16 67.37 1.61 7.59
C GLY A 16 66.58 1.59 8.91
N VAL A 17 65.65 0.66 9.14
CA VAL A 17 64.87 0.59 10.40
C VAL A 17 65.06 -0.77 11.09
N LEU A 18 66.32 -1.21 11.21
CA LEU A 18 66.72 -2.28 12.13
C LEU A 18 68.06 -1.90 12.78
N SER A 19 67.98 -1.04 13.78
CA SER A 19 68.96 -0.81 14.86
C SER A 19 68.20 0.01 15.91
N GLY A 20 67.66 -0.59 16.97
CA GLY A 20 68.45 -1.09 18.08
C GLY A 20 68.48 -0.05 19.20
N CYS A 21 67.35 0.16 19.88
CA CYS A 21 67.36 0.68 21.25
C CYS A 21 67.41 -0.53 22.17
N MET A 22 68.63 -0.85 22.60
CA MET A 22 68.90 -1.83 23.63
C MET A 22 68.76 -1.11 24.98
N SER A 23 67.68 -1.37 25.71
CA SER A 23 67.59 -1.06 27.13
C SER A 23 66.93 -2.23 27.86
N ASP A 24 67.76 -2.87 28.67
CA ASP A 24 67.50 -3.80 29.76
C ASP A 24 66.43 -4.90 29.62
N GLN A 25 66.94 -6.12 29.72
CA GLN A 25 66.18 -7.32 30.01
C GLN A 25 65.23 -7.10 31.19
N THR A 26 63.93 -7.19 30.92
CA THR A 26 63.00 -7.87 31.81
C THR A 26 62.17 -8.78 30.91
N ILE A 27 62.54 -10.07 30.86
CA ILE A 27 61.67 -11.10 30.30
C ILE A 27 60.46 -11.18 31.25
N LYS A 28 59.42 -10.40 30.95
CA LYS A 28 58.05 -10.70 31.39
C LYS A 28 57.49 -11.69 30.37
N SER A 29 57.75 -12.96 30.62
CA SER A 29 56.89 -14.05 30.15
C SER A 29 55.49 -13.75 30.72
N GLY A 30 54.56 -13.29 29.86
CA GLY A 30 53.20 -12.97 30.30
C GLY A 30 52.31 -12.15 29.34
N GLU A 31 52.82 -11.60 28.23
CA GLU A 31 52.01 -10.82 27.26
C GLU A 31 51.80 -11.49 25.89
N GLU A 32 52.49 -12.60 25.60
CA GLU A 32 52.30 -13.36 24.34
C GLU A 32 51.09 -14.33 24.42
N ASP A 33 50.71 -14.80 25.61
CA ASP A 33 49.64 -15.80 25.77
C ASP A 33 48.23 -15.19 25.61
N ASN A 34 47.98 -13.99 26.18
CA ASN A 34 46.70 -13.29 26.03
C ASN A 34 46.47 -12.76 24.59
N ASN A 35 47.53 -12.42 23.86
CA ASN A 35 47.41 -11.98 22.46
C ASN A 35 47.13 -13.15 21.51
N LEU A 36 47.63 -14.36 21.81
CA LEU A 36 47.36 -15.53 20.97
C LEU A 36 45.90 -15.98 21.07
N GLU A 37 45.33 -15.99 22.27
CA GLU A 37 43.94 -16.40 22.50
C GLU A 37 42.95 -15.38 21.90
N GLU A 38 43.23 -14.08 21.99
CA GLU A 38 42.43 -13.03 21.35
C GLU A 38 42.53 -13.07 19.81
N VAL A 39 43.71 -13.35 19.27
CA VAL A 39 43.91 -13.51 17.81
C VAL A 39 43.20 -14.78 17.30
N GLU A 40 43.21 -15.87 18.06
CA GLU A 40 42.52 -17.10 17.71
C GLU A 40 40.99 -16.94 17.74
N GLN A 41 40.46 -16.27 18.78
CA GLN A 41 39.03 -15.93 18.87
C GLN A 41 38.58 -14.99 17.75
N ASN A 42 39.35 -13.94 17.45
CA ASN A 42 39.06 -13.04 16.33
C ASN A 42 39.12 -13.77 14.98
N HIS A 43 40.02 -14.75 14.82
CA HIS A 43 40.10 -15.56 13.61
C HIS A 43 38.89 -16.48 13.44
N GLU A 44 38.43 -17.10 14.53
CA GLU A 44 37.22 -17.93 14.54
C GLU A 44 35.98 -17.08 14.24
N GLU A 45 35.85 -15.90 14.85
CA GLU A 45 34.76 -14.96 14.58
C GLU A 45 34.79 -14.45 13.14
N LEU A 46 35.96 -14.10 12.61
CA LEU A 46 36.12 -13.71 11.20
C LEU A 46 35.72 -14.84 10.25
N SER A 47 36.10 -16.08 10.56
CA SER A 47 35.72 -17.25 9.77
C SER A 47 34.21 -17.48 9.81
N LYS A 48 33.58 -17.31 10.98
CA LYS A 48 32.13 -17.43 11.15
C LYS A 48 31.38 -16.34 10.39
N LEU A 49 31.81 -15.08 10.53
CA LEU A 49 31.23 -13.95 9.81
C LEU A 49 31.42 -14.07 8.30
N ALA A 50 32.56 -14.62 7.84
CA ALA A 50 32.77 -14.90 6.42
C ALA A 50 31.78 -15.95 5.90
N ALA A 51 31.56 -17.04 6.64
CA ALA A 51 30.60 -18.08 6.29
C ALA A 51 29.15 -17.56 6.32
N GLU A 52 28.80 -16.73 7.30
CA GLU A 52 27.48 -16.10 7.39
C GLU A 52 27.24 -15.12 6.23
N ASN A 53 28.23 -14.30 5.86
CA ASN A 53 28.13 -13.44 4.68
C ASN A 53 27.95 -14.23 3.38
N GLU A 54 28.68 -15.33 3.22
CA GLU A 54 28.54 -16.20 2.04
C GLU A 54 27.13 -16.81 1.97
N GLU A 55 26.58 -17.23 3.11
CA GLU A 55 25.23 -17.76 3.19
C GLU A 55 24.15 -16.71 2.92
N LEU A 56 24.27 -15.52 3.51
CA LEU A 56 23.36 -14.41 3.23
C LEU A 56 23.39 -14.02 1.76
N GLN A 57 24.57 -14.04 1.14
CA GLN A 57 24.71 -13.72 -0.28
C GLN A 57 24.03 -14.77 -1.17
N ARG A 58 24.13 -16.06 -0.83
CA ARG A 58 23.36 -17.11 -1.50
C ARG A 58 21.84 -16.92 -1.36
N GLN A 59 21.37 -16.51 -0.18
CA GLN A 59 19.96 -16.25 0.03
C GLN A 59 19.47 -15.06 -0.78
N ILE A 60 20.24 -13.97 -0.85
CA ILE A 60 19.93 -12.81 -1.69
C ILE A 60 19.81 -13.23 -3.16
N GLU A 61 20.80 -13.94 -3.70
CA GLU A 61 20.76 -14.43 -5.08
C GLU A 61 19.55 -15.34 -5.35
N SER A 62 19.19 -16.19 -4.38
CA SER A 62 17.99 -17.03 -4.47
C SER A 62 16.71 -16.21 -4.50
N TYR A 63 16.58 -15.21 -3.63
CA TYR A 63 15.40 -14.34 -3.57
C TYR A 63 15.29 -13.43 -4.80
N GLU A 64 16.41 -12.95 -5.34
CA GLU A 64 16.43 -12.19 -6.59
C GLU A 64 15.91 -13.06 -7.75
N MET A 65 16.39 -14.30 -7.87
CA MET A 65 15.91 -15.24 -8.88
C MET A 65 14.42 -15.57 -8.71
N GLU A 66 13.96 -15.75 -7.47
CA GLU A 66 12.54 -15.97 -7.19
C GLU A 66 11.69 -14.75 -7.58
N ALA A 67 12.14 -13.55 -7.23
CA ALA A 67 11.46 -12.29 -7.58
C ALA A 67 11.37 -12.10 -9.10
N GLU A 68 12.46 -12.37 -9.84
CA GLU A 68 12.47 -12.32 -11.31
C GLU A 68 11.46 -13.30 -11.90
N ASN A 69 11.42 -14.55 -11.40
CA ASN A 69 10.47 -15.55 -11.87
C ASN A 69 9.02 -15.14 -11.59
N LEU A 70 8.72 -14.65 -10.39
CA LEU A 70 7.40 -14.13 -10.04
C LEU A 70 6.99 -12.95 -10.92
N GLN A 71 7.93 -12.05 -11.22
CA GLN A 71 7.68 -10.94 -12.13
C GLN A 71 7.33 -11.42 -13.55
N GLN A 72 8.03 -12.44 -14.06
CA GLN A 72 7.68 -13.03 -15.37
C GLN A 72 6.29 -13.68 -15.36
N TYR A 73 5.92 -14.35 -14.27
CA TYR A 73 4.56 -14.90 -14.13
C TYR A 73 3.50 -13.79 -14.12
N ILE A 74 3.73 -12.70 -13.38
CA ILE A 74 2.81 -11.55 -13.33
C ILE A 74 2.61 -10.98 -14.73
N ILE A 75 3.69 -10.71 -15.46
CA ILE A 75 3.62 -10.18 -16.84
C ILE A 75 2.84 -11.14 -17.76
N SER A 76 3.11 -12.45 -17.65
CA SER A 76 2.42 -13.47 -18.45
C SER A 76 0.92 -13.55 -18.13
N TYR A 77 0.54 -13.43 -16.87
CA TYR A 77 -0.86 -13.44 -16.46
C TYR A 77 -1.59 -12.15 -16.87
N GLN A 78 -0.95 -10.99 -16.70
CA GLN A 78 -1.52 -9.71 -17.14
C GLN A 78 -1.79 -9.72 -18.64
N SER A 79 -0.85 -10.18 -19.46
CA SER A 79 -1.06 -10.30 -20.91
C SER A 79 -2.25 -11.22 -21.26
N GLN A 80 -2.43 -12.33 -20.53
CA GLN A 80 -3.56 -13.23 -20.75
C GLN A 80 -4.89 -12.60 -20.32
N ILE A 81 -4.89 -11.87 -19.21
CA ILE A 81 -6.05 -11.12 -18.73
C ILE A 81 -6.45 -10.06 -19.75
N ASP A 82 -5.49 -9.32 -20.30
CA ASP A 82 -5.75 -8.31 -21.35
C ASP A 82 -6.32 -8.95 -22.61
N GLU A 83 -5.78 -10.09 -23.06
CA GLU A 83 -6.34 -10.85 -24.18
C GLU A 83 -7.78 -11.28 -23.89
N MET A 84 -8.04 -11.84 -22.71
CA MET A 84 -9.39 -12.26 -22.29
C MET A 84 -10.35 -11.08 -22.21
N PHE A 85 -9.92 -9.95 -21.66
CA PHE A 85 -10.72 -8.73 -21.55
C PHE A 85 -11.10 -8.20 -22.93
N ASN A 86 -10.18 -8.27 -23.91
CA ASN A 86 -10.45 -7.85 -25.28
C ASN A 86 -11.43 -8.77 -26.05
N LEU A 87 -11.69 -9.98 -25.56
CA LEU A 87 -12.73 -10.87 -26.11
C LEU A 87 -14.14 -10.50 -25.64
N LEU A 88 -14.26 -9.70 -24.58
CA LEU A 88 -15.54 -9.22 -24.08
C LEU A 88 -16.08 -8.10 -24.97
N ASN A 89 -17.41 -8.02 -25.08
CA ASN A 89 -18.03 -6.82 -25.65
C ASN A 89 -18.03 -5.66 -24.64
N GLU A 90 -18.37 -4.45 -25.09
CA GLU A 90 -18.30 -3.25 -24.24
C GLU A 90 -19.21 -3.34 -23.00
N ASP A 91 -20.41 -3.90 -23.12
CA ASP A 91 -21.32 -4.07 -21.98
C ASP A 91 -20.74 -5.05 -20.95
N GLN A 92 -20.09 -6.13 -21.41
CA GLN A 92 -19.42 -7.10 -20.55
C GLN A 92 -18.18 -6.53 -19.88
N LYS A 93 -17.39 -5.72 -20.60
CA LYS A 93 -16.23 -5.01 -20.05
C LYS A 93 -16.66 -4.05 -18.95
N LEU A 94 -17.71 -3.26 -19.22
CA LEU A 94 -18.27 -2.33 -18.26
C LEU A 94 -18.79 -3.07 -17.02
N ALA A 95 -19.59 -4.13 -17.21
CA ALA A 95 -20.11 -4.93 -16.10
C ALA A 95 -18.99 -5.55 -15.24
N LEU A 96 -17.93 -6.04 -15.89
CA LEU A 96 -16.76 -6.58 -15.18
C LEU A 96 -16.01 -5.48 -14.41
N ALA A 97 -15.78 -4.32 -15.02
CA ALA A 97 -15.14 -3.19 -14.36
C ALA A 97 -15.98 -2.69 -13.17
N GLN A 98 -17.30 -2.59 -13.35
CA GLN A 98 -18.25 -2.20 -12.30
C GLN A 98 -18.26 -3.18 -11.12
N ALA A 99 -17.88 -4.44 -11.30
CA ALA A 99 -17.79 -5.41 -10.21
C ALA A 99 -16.65 -5.10 -9.22
N TYR A 100 -15.68 -4.27 -9.60
CA TYR A 100 -14.59 -3.83 -8.72
C TYR A 100 -15.00 -2.66 -7.81
N TRP A 101 -16.15 -2.06 -8.06
CA TRP A 101 -16.67 -0.93 -7.29
C TRP A 101 -17.98 -1.31 -6.64
N GLN A 102 -18.04 -1.16 -5.33
CA GLN A 102 -19.27 -1.30 -4.56
C GLN A 102 -19.63 0.05 -3.94
N TYR A 103 -20.92 0.37 -3.98
CA TYR A 103 -21.45 1.58 -3.38
C TYR A 103 -22.46 1.18 -2.31
N GLU A 104 -22.47 1.90 -1.20
CA GLU A 104 -23.43 1.70 -0.13
C GLU A 104 -23.94 3.06 0.36
N LEU A 105 -25.25 3.16 0.56
CA LEU A 105 -25.89 4.34 1.12
C LEU A 105 -26.66 3.94 2.37
N THR A 106 -26.23 4.49 3.51
CA THR A 106 -26.79 4.15 4.82
C THR A 106 -27.32 5.39 5.54
N VAL A 107 -28.26 5.15 6.44
CA VAL A 107 -28.78 6.14 7.40
C VAL A 107 -28.54 5.57 8.79
N ASN A 108 -27.70 6.23 9.59
CA ASN A 108 -27.26 5.73 10.89
C ASN A 108 -26.78 4.27 10.82
N GLU A 109 -25.88 3.97 9.88
CA GLU A 109 -25.31 2.63 9.61
C GLU A 109 -26.34 1.56 9.17
N THR A 110 -27.59 1.98 8.90
CA THR A 110 -28.65 1.08 8.43
C THR A 110 -28.90 1.28 6.94
N ASN A 111 -28.99 0.18 6.20
CA ASN A 111 -29.31 0.22 4.78
C ASN A 111 -30.72 0.77 4.53
N ILE A 112 -30.83 1.62 3.50
CA ILE A 112 -32.12 2.16 3.06
C ILE A 112 -32.88 1.03 2.31
N PRO A 113 -34.18 0.82 2.59
CA PRO A 113 -34.99 -0.11 1.82
C PRO A 113 -35.03 0.22 0.33
N ASP A 114 -35.37 -0.76 -0.50
CA ASP A 114 -35.37 -0.60 -1.97
C ASP A 114 -36.41 0.40 -2.47
N ASP A 115 -37.48 0.63 -1.70
CA ASP A 115 -38.49 1.66 -1.95
C ASP A 115 -38.04 3.09 -1.55
N GLY A 116 -36.84 3.23 -0.98
CA GLY A 116 -36.22 4.50 -0.61
C GLY A 116 -36.75 5.15 0.66
N VAL A 117 -37.61 4.48 1.44
CA VAL A 117 -38.23 5.09 2.63
C VAL A 117 -37.74 4.40 3.90
N ILE A 118 -37.17 5.17 4.83
CA ILE A 118 -36.72 4.67 6.14
C ILE A 118 -37.24 5.55 7.27
N GLU A 119 -37.57 4.91 8.40
CA GLU A 119 -38.04 5.59 9.61
C GLU A 119 -36.97 5.48 10.71
N ILE A 120 -36.60 6.62 11.30
CA ILE A 120 -35.53 6.73 12.29
C ILE A 120 -36.09 7.35 13.58
N GLU A 121 -35.71 6.81 14.73
CA GLU A 121 -36.10 7.35 16.05
C GLU A 121 -35.12 8.41 16.58
N ASN A 122 -33.92 8.47 16.02
CA ASN A 122 -32.91 9.44 16.40
C ASN A 122 -33.19 10.81 15.77
N GLN A 123 -33.03 11.87 16.57
CA GLN A 123 -33.07 13.27 16.10
C GLN A 123 -31.76 13.69 15.43
N GLU A 124 -30.73 12.86 15.55
CA GLU A 124 -29.49 12.94 14.77
C GLU A 124 -29.53 11.88 13.66
N VAL A 125 -29.28 12.32 12.44
CA VAL A 125 -29.26 11.48 11.25
C VAL A 125 -27.93 11.70 10.54
N VAL A 126 -27.19 10.61 10.38
CA VAL A 126 -25.98 10.56 9.56
C VAL A 126 -26.29 9.76 8.31
N ILE A 127 -26.19 10.41 7.15
CA ILE A 127 -26.38 9.78 5.86
C ILE A 127 -25.00 9.59 5.24
N SER A 128 -24.61 8.34 5.03
CA SER A 128 -23.26 7.98 4.59
C SER A 128 -23.34 7.31 3.22
N LEU A 129 -22.80 7.98 2.19
CA LEU A 129 -22.54 7.39 0.89
C LEU A 129 -21.09 6.92 0.89
N SER A 130 -20.87 5.62 0.71
CA SER A 130 -19.53 5.04 0.66
C SER A 130 -19.24 4.38 -0.67
N GLN A 131 -17.97 4.43 -1.05
CA GLN A 131 -17.40 3.75 -2.20
C GLN A 131 -16.32 2.78 -1.70
N HIS A 132 -16.40 1.54 -2.15
CA HIS A 132 -15.47 0.48 -1.83
C HIS A 132 -14.84 -0.04 -3.13
N GLN A 133 -13.51 0.00 -3.19
CA GLN A 133 -12.74 -0.60 -4.29
C GLN A 133 -12.20 -1.95 -3.83
N SER A 134 -12.38 -3.00 -4.63
CA SER A 134 -11.81 -4.31 -4.29
C SER A 134 -10.28 -4.26 -4.14
N GLU A 135 -9.75 -4.79 -3.05
CA GLU A 135 -8.29 -4.89 -2.79
C GLU A 135 -7.59 -5.77 -3.82
N ASP A 136 -8.21 -6.90 -4.16
CA ASP A 136 -7.69 -7.87 -5.12
C ASP A 136 -7.98 -7.41 -6.54
N THR A 137 -7.06 -6.66 -7.12
CA THR A 137 -7.16 -6.15 -8.50
C THR A 137 -6.38 -7.03 -9.46
N TYR A 138 -7.09 -7.79 -10.29
CA TYR A 138 -6.48 -8.61 -11.35
C TYR A 138 -6.46 -7.88 -12.70
N LEU A 139 -7.30 -6.86 -12.85
CA LEU A 139 -7.34 -6.02 -14.04
C LEU A 139 -6.35 -4.85 -13.91
N PRO A 140 -5.77 -4.39 -15.03
CA PRO A 140 -5.13 -3.08 -15.10
C PRO A 140 -6.01 -1.97 -14.52
N TYR A 141 -5.39 -1.01 -13.83
CA TYR A 141 -6.09 0.07 -13.14
C TYR A 141 -6.97 0.88 -14.09
N GLU A 142 -6.50 1.14 -15.31
CA GLU A 142 -7.24 1.87 -16.34
C GLU A 142 -8.56 1.19 -16.72
N LEU A 143 -8.62 -0.14 -16.63
CA LEU A 143 -9.83 -0.90 -16.91
C LEU A 143 -10.78 -0.90 -15.70
N ILE A 144 -10.24 -0.90 -14.49
CA ILE A 144 -11.03 -0.82 -13.26
C ILE A 144 -11.76 0.52 -13.19
N GLU A 145 -11.08 1.61 -13.53
CA GLU A 145 -11.64 2.96 -13.51
C GLU A 145 -12.86 3.14 -14.42
N LEU A 146 -13.01 2.33 -15.48
CA LEU A 146 -14.20 2.34 -16.33
C LEU A 146 -15.49 1.96 -15.58
N GLY A 147 -15.37 1.23 -14.47
CA GLY A 147 -16.48 0.77 -13.65
C GLY A 147 -16.89 1.74 -12.54
N ARG A 148 -16.13 2.82 -12.36
CA ARG A 148 -16.44 3.85 -11.36
C ARG A 148 -17.70 4.60 -11.78
N LEU A 149 -18.46 5.09 -10.80
CA LEU A 149 -19.51 6.09 -11.05
C LEU A 149 -18.95 7.23 -11.90
N SER A 150 -19.76 7.71 -12.84
CA SER A 150 -19.36 8.81 -13.70
C SER A 150 -19.08 10.11 -12.92
N GLY A 151 -18.44 11.09 -13.55
CA GLY A 151 -18.09 12.36 -12.89
C GLY A 151 -16.74 12.36 -12.17
N GLU A 152 -16.44 13.45 -11.47
CA GLU A 152 -15.14 13.61 -10.80
C GLU A 152 -15.17 12.90 -9.44
N TYR A 153 -16.26 13.08 -8.68
CA TYR A 153 -16.40 12.50 -7.34
C TYR A 153 -17.74 11.78 -7.18
N PHE A 154 -17.73 10.63 -6.49
CA PHE A 154 -18.93 9.81 -6.31
C PHE A 154 -20.06 10.52 -5.53
N HIS A 155 -19.74 11.45 -4.64
CA HIS A 155 -20.73 12.21 -3.88
C HIS A 155 -21.56 13.18 -4.74
N GLU A 156 -21.08 13.56 -5.93
CA GLU A 156 -21.83 14.40 -6.88
C GLU A 156 -23.10 13.70 -7.40
N HIS A 157 -23.22 12.40 -7.17
CA HIS A 157 -24.43 11.63 -7.45
C HIS A 157 -25.56 11.88 -6.46
N ILE A 158 -25.30 12.61 -5.38
CA ILE A 158 -26.33 13.20 -4.52
C ILE A 158 -26.64 14.60 -5.08
N ILE A 159 -27.75 14.71 -5.81
CA ILE A 159 -28.09 15.91 -6.59
C ILE A 159 -28.80 16.96 -5.73
N GLN A 160 -29.60 16.50 -4.77
CA GLN A 160 -30.39 17.38 -3.92
C GLN A 160 -30.57 16.78 -2.54
N VAL A 161 -30.49 17.64 -1.53
CA VAL A 161 -30.70 17.33 -0.12
C VAL A 161 -31.63 18.38 0.47
N LYS A 162 -32.68 17.95 1.19
CA LYS A 162 -33.63 18.83 1.89
C LYS A 162 -34.02 18.25 3.24
N PRO A 163 -33.98 19.01 4.35
CA PRO A 163 -33.36 20.33 4.48
C PRO A 163 -31.86 20.27 4.15
N GLU A 164 -31.19 21.42 4.13
CA GLU A 164 -29.72 21.44 4.07
C GLU A 164 -29.17 20.79 5.35
N GLN A 165 -28.10 20.00 5.20
CA GLN A 165 -27.40 19.36 6.31
C GLN A 165 -26.71 20.39 7.20
N ASP A 166 -26.47 20.04 8.47
CA ASP A 166 -25.73 20.89 9.40
C ASP A 166 -24.21 20.79 9.18
N GLU A 167 -23.74 19.60 8.84
CA GLU A 167 -22.32 19.31 8.61
C GLU A 167 -22.16 18.29 7.47
N GLU A 168 -21.04 18.41 6.75
CA GLU A 168 -20.56 17.40 5.82
C GLU A 168 -19.14 16.97 6.22
N THR A 169 -18.84 15.69 6.10
CA THR A 169 -17.51 15.16 6.42
C THR A 169 -17.11 14.00 5.52
N TRP A 170 -15.82 13.68 5.57
CA TRP A 170 -15.19 12.61 4.80
C TRP A 170 -14.56 11.60 5.74
N ARG A 171 -14.81 10.32 5.49
CA ARG A 171 -14.06 9.22 6.11
C ARG A 171 -13.25 8.55 5.02
N ASP A 172 -11.95 8.83 5.01
CA ASP A 172 -11.05 8.28 4.02
C ASP A 172 -10.22 7.13 4.60
N GLY A 173 -10.22 6.01 3.90
CA GLY A 173 -9.47 4.81 4.21
C GLY A 173 -8.81 4.26 2.96
N THR A 174 -7.95 3.24 3.12
CA THR A 174 -7.20 2.68 1.97
C THR A 174 -8.11 2.01 0.93
N ILE A 175 -9.30 1.57 1.32
CA ILE A 175 -10.19 0.71 0.52
C ILE A 175 -11.62 1.27 0.47
N VAL A 176 -12.04 1.94 1.54
CA VAL A 176 -13.35 2.57 1.67
C VAL A 176 -13.14 4.06 1.83
N THR A 177 -13.82 4.85 1.01
CA THR A 177 -13.99 6.29 1.21
C THR A 177 -15.48 6.57 1.35
N ALA A 178 -15.87 7.36 2.35
CA ALA A 178 -17.25 7.74 2.59
C ALA A 178 -17.41 9.26 2.67
N TYR A 179 -18.50 9.75 2.11
CA TYR A 179 -19.00 11.11 2.24
C TYR A 179 -20.24 11.09 3.12
N GLU A 180 -20.26 11.93 4.15
CA GLU A 180 -21.30 11.94 5.17
C GLU A 180 -22.00 13.27 5.25
N LEU A 181 -23.32 13.23 5.32
CA LEU A 181 -24.20 14.36 5.58
C LEU A 181 -24.81 14.18 6.97
N ILE A 182 -24.58 15.15 7.85
CA ILE A 182 -24.97 15.08 9.26
C ILE A 182 -26.08 16.10 9.51
N PHE A 183 -27.17 15.61 10.09
CA PHE A 183 -28.32 16.39 10.52
C PHE A 183 -28.50 16.22 12.02
N THR A 184 -28.68 17.33 12.71
CA THR A 184 -28.83 17.42 14.16
C THR A 184 -30.14 18.12 14.50
N ASP A 185 -30.64 17.88 15.71
CA ASP A 185 -31.84 18.54 16.24
C ASP A 185 -33.10 18.43 15.33
N LEU A 186 -33.25 17.32 14.59
CA LEU A 186 -34.43 17.08 13.75
C LEU A 186 -35.68 16.86 14.61
N ALA A 187 -36.74 17.64 14.33
CA ALA A 187 -38.01 17.50 15.04
C ALA A 187 -38.76 16.22 14.64
N SER A 188 -39.33 15.50 15.60
CA SER A 188 -40.24 14.38 15.32
C SER A 188 -41.35 14.79 14.34
N GLY A 189 -41.56 13.97 13.32
CA GLY A 189 -42.46 14.23 12.19
C GLY A 189 -41.84 15.03 11.05
N SER A 190 -40.57 15.41 11.13
CA SER A 190 -39.83 15.97 9.98
C SER A 190 -39.38 14.86 9.02
N GLU A 191 -39.00 15.28 7.81
CA GLU A 191 -38.45 14.40 6.78
C GLU A 191 -37.15 15.01 6.22
N VAL A 192 -36.18 14.14 5.93
CA VAL A 192 -35.03 14.46 5.09
C VAL A 192 -35.24 13.78 3.74
N GLU A 193 -35.21 14.56 2.67
CA GLU A 193 -35.32 14.11 1.28
C GLU A 193 -33.94 14.16 0.61
N ILE A 194 -33.56 13.07 -0.04
CA ILE A 194 -32.36 13.00 -0.88
C ILE A 194 -32.75 12.57 -2.28
N THR A 195 -32.31 13.32 -3.28
CA THR A 195 -32.41 12.93 -4.69
C THR A 195 -31.04 12.47 -5.19
N ILE A 196 -30.97 11.27 -5.73
CA ILE A 196 -29.76 10.69 -6.34
C ILE A 196 -29.89 10.58 -7.87
N THR A 197 -28.79 10.36 -8.57
CA THR A 197 -28.83 10.09 -10.01
C THR A 197 -29.38 8.69 -10.32
N ASP A 198 -29.87 8.49 -11.55
CA ASP A 198 -30.28 7.16 -12.04
C ASP A 198 -29.13 6.13 -11.98
N GLU A 199 -27.90 6.57 -12.24
CA GLU A 199 -26.72 5.72 -12.15
C GLU A 199 -26.50 5.23 -10.71
N LEU A 200 -26.50 6.13 -9.72
CA LEU A 200 -26.32 5.71 -8.32
C LEU A 200 -27.50 4.85 -7.85
N LYS A 201 -28.73 5.16 -8.27
CA LYS A 201 -29.92 4.34 -8.00
C LYS A 201 -29.74 2.90 -8.49
N GLU A 202 -29.29 2.72 -9.74
CA GLU A 202 -29.02 1.40 -10.31
C GLU A 202 -27.92 0.67 -9.55
N ARG A 203 -26.84 1.38 -9.20
CA ARG A 203 -25.69 0.82 -8.47
C ARG A 203 -26.03 0.41 -7.02
N LEU A 204 -26.98 1.10 -6.39
CA LEU A 204 -27.50 0.76 -5.07
C LEU A 204 -28.64 -0.28 -5.12
N GLY A 205 -29.17 -0.61 -6.30
CA GLY A 205 -30.30 -1.52 -6.45
C GLY A 205 -31.63 -0.96 -5.94
N LEU A 206 -31.78 0.36 -5.94
CA LEU A 206 -32.98 1.06 -5.46
C LEU A 206 -34.04 1.20 -6.57
N GLN A 207 -35.32 1.21 -6.19
CA GLN A 207 -36.44 1.37 -7.12
C GLN A 207 -36.78 2.84 -7.40
N THR A 208 -36.27 3.76 -6.58
CA THR A 208 -36.55 5.20 -6.60
C THR A 208 -35.26 6.00 -6.56
N ASP A 209 -35.28 7.18 -7.16
CA ASP A 209 -34.21 8.19 -7.09
C ASP A 209 -34.42 9.18 -5.92
N LEU A 210 -35.62 9.20 -5.34
CA LEU A 210 -35.97 9.99 -4.17
C LEU A 210 -36.01 9.11 -2.92
N LEU A 211 -35.17 9.45 -1.94
CA LEU A 211 -35.06 8.79 -0.65
C LEU A 211 -35.67 9.68 0.43
N ILE A 212 -36.46 9.09 1.32
CA ILE A 212 -37.18 9.80 2.37
C ILE A 212 -36.83 9.17 3.73
N ILE A 213 -36.17 9.96 4.58
CA ILE A 213 -35.85 9.61 5.95
C ILE A 213 -36.86 10.31 6.85
N ARG A 214 -37.74 9.54 7.51
CA ARG A 214 -38.77 10.07 8.42
C ARG A 214 -38.31 10.00 9.87
N ILE A 215 -38.43 11.11 10.59
CA ILE A 215 -38.07 11.18 12.01
C ILE A 215 -39.31 10.91 12.85
N LYS A 216 -39.22 9.93 13.78
CA LYS A 216 -40.33 9.55 14.66
C LYS A 216 -40.44 10.38 15.93
#